data_AF-A0A392UVL9-F1
#
_entry.id   AF-A0A392UVL9-F1
#
_cell.length_a   1.000
_cell.length_b   1.000
_cell.length_c   1.000
_cell.angle_alpha   90.00
_cell.angle_beta   90.00
_cell.angle_gamma   90.00
#
_symmetry.space_group_name_H-M   'P 1'
#
loop_
_entity.id
_entity.type
_entity.pdbx_description
1 polymer ?
#
loop_
_entity_poly.entity_id
_entity_poly.type
_entity_poly.pdbx_seq_one_letter_code
_entity_poly.pdbx_strand_id
1 'polypeptide(L)' 'GIPVEEDYARFHFHWNKGHFLTEPKEFTYKRTNLSHDEVADYDKLVAFVGTFPANLLEDSEGNPLLDDNGLQKTS' A
#
# COMPACT_ATOMS: atom_id res chain seq x y z
N GLY A 1 6.83 32.35 4.26
CA GLY A 1 7.81 31.40 3.72
C GLY A 1 7.27 30.89 2.40
N ILE A 2 8.11 30.75 1.39
CA ILE A 2 7.69 30.11 0.14
C ILE A 2 7.74 28.60 0.38
N PRO A 3 6.66 27.84 0.09
CA PRO A 3 6.69 26.38 0.16
C PRO A 3 7.69 25.88 -0.87
N VAL A 4 8.71 25.14 -0.42
CA VAL A 4 9.61 24.43 -1.32
C VAL A 4 8.98 23.08 -1.58
N GLU A 5 8.64 22.84 -2.85
CA GLU A 5 8.25 21.53 -3.33
C GLU A 5 9.53 20.69 -3.44
N GLU A 6 9.85 19.95 -2.38
CA GLU A 6 10.89 18.92 -2.47
C GLU A 6 10.40 17.82 -3.42
N ASP A 7 11.23 17.47 -4.40
CA ASP A 7 10.95 16.41 -5.36
C ASP A 7 11.02 15.05 -4.65
N TYR A 8 9.92 14.67 -4.00
CA TYR A 8 9.75 13.39 -3.31
C TYR A 8 9.87 12.19 -4.27
N ALA A 9 10.00 12.38 -5.60
CA ALA A 9 10.27 11.29 -6.53
C ALA A 9 11.69 10.71 -6.37
N ARG A 10 12.59 11.40 -5.66
CA ARG A 10 14.01 10.99 -5.56
C ARG A 10 14.34 10.33 -4.24
N PHE A 11 13.56 9.33 -3.85
CA PHE A 11 14.04 8.40 -2.82
C PHE A 11 15.18 7.56 -3.40
N HIS A 12 16.39 7.77 -2.90
CA HIS A 12 17.54 6.92 -3.21
C HIS A 12 17.42 5.57 -2.49
N PHE A 13 16.37 4.80 -2.79
CA PHE A 13 16.28 3.41 -2.36
C PHE A 13 17.28 2.58 -3.17
N HIS A 14 18.50 2.46 -2.67
CA HIS A 14 19.43 1.46 -3.16
C HIS A 14 19.17 0.15 -2.42
N TRP A 15 18.51 -0.80 -3.09
CA TRP A 15 18.43 -2.16 -2.56
C TRP A 15 19.83 -2.77 -2.59
N ASN A 16 20.49 -2.86 -1.45
CA ASN A 16 21.75 -3.58 -1.36
C ASN A 16 21.47 -5.09 -1.51
N LYS A 17 22.46 -5.87 -1.94
CA LYS A 17 22.30 -7.33 -2.11
C LYS A 17 21.84 -8.02 -0.82
N GLY A 18 22.16 -7.46 0.35
CA GLY A 18 21.72 -7.95 1.65
C GLY A 18 20.20 -7.87 1.85
N HIS A 19 19.53 -6.88 1.26
CA HIS A 19 18.07 -6.74 1.33
C HIS A 19 17.33 -7.96 0.76
N PHE A 20 17.86 -8.56 -0.31
CA PHE A 20 17.26 -9.76 -0.91
C PHE A 20 17.57 -11.05 -0.13
N LEU A 21 18.54 -11.01 0.78
CA LEU A 21 18.90 -12.13 1.64
C LEU A 21 18.09 -12.14 2.94
N THR A 22 17.43 -11.03 3.27
CA THR A 22 16.55 -10.95 4.44
C THR A 22 15.30 -11.79 4.19
N GLU A 23 15.04 -12.75 5.07
CA GLU A 23 13.87 -13.61 4.96
C GLU A 23 12.58 -12.80 5.12
N PRO A 24 11.50 -13.10 4.36
CA PRO A 24 10.24 -12.35 4.44
C PRO A 24 9.66 -12.23 5.85
N LYS A 25 9.92 -13.23 6.71
CA LYS A 25 9.49 -13.27 8.11
C LYS A 25 10.00 -12.09 8.96
N GLU A 26 11.09 -11.45 8.54
CA GLU A 26 11.65 -10.25 9.19
C GLU A 26 10.80 -8.99 8.92
N PHE A 27 9.93 -9.03 7.93
CA PHE A 27 9.06 -7.92 7.53
C PHE A 27 7.56 -8.24 7.68
N THR A 28 7.20 -9.52 7.75
CA THR A 28 5.80 -9.95 7.91
C THR A 28 5.53 -10.36 9.35
N TYR A 29 4.76 -9.55 10.07
CA TYR A 29 4.36 -9.81 11.44
C TYR A 29 2.92 -10.30 11.47
N LYS A 30 2.66 -11.39 12.21
CA LYS A 30 1.28 -11.78 12.52
C LYS A 30 0.70 -10.77 13.49
N ARG A 31 -0.56 -10.39 13.32
CA ARG A 31 -1.27 -9.50 14.25
C ARG A 31 -1.20 -9.98 15.71
N THR A 32 -1.17 -11.30 15.92
CA THR A 32 -1.02 -11.93 17.25
C THR A 32 0.31 -11.62 17.95
N ASN A 33 1.33 -11.21 17.19
CA ASN A 33 2.66 -10.93 17.70
C ASN A 33 2.88 -9.42 17.94
N LEU A 34 1.88 -8.59 17.63
CA LEU A 34 1.94 -7.15 17.85
C LEU A 34 1.60 -6.82 19.31
N SER A 35 2.26 -5.81 19.84
CA SER A 35 1.86 -5.18 21.10
C SER A 35 0.51 -4.46 20.96
N HIS A 36 -0.10 -4.09 22.09
CA HIS A 36 -1.38 -3.38 22.09
C HIS A 36 -1.32 -2.06 21.30
N ASP A 37 -0.23 -1.30 21.43
CA ASP A 37 -0.07 -0.02 20.75
C ASP A 37 0.13 -0.21 19.23
N GLU A 38 0.92 -1.21 18.82
CA GLU A 38 1.10 -1.56 17.42
C GLU A 38 -0.19 -2.05 16.76
N VAL A 39 -1.05 -2.78 17.49
CA VAL A 39 -2.38 -3.16 17.00
C VAL A 39 -3.24 -1.92 16.78
N ALA A 40 -3.22 -0.96 17.71
CA ALA A 40 -3.99 0.28 17.56
C ALA A 40 -3.50 1.11 16.36
N ASP A 41 -2.19 1.17 16.12
CA ASP A 41 -1.64 1.85 14.95
C ASP A 41 -1.95 1.12 13.64
N TYR A 42 -1.89 -0.21 13.63
CA TYR A 42 -2.33 -1.03 12.51
C TYR A 42 -3.81 -0.77 12.17
N ASP A 43 -4.69 -0.69 13.17
CA ASP A 43 -6.11 -0.44 12.95
C ASP A 43 -6.37 0.96 12.36
N LYS A 44 -5.58 1.97 12.73
CA LYS A 44 -5.63 3.30 12.07
C LYS A 44 -5.24 3.20 10.60
N LEU A 45 -4.21 2.43 10.27
CA LEU A 45 -3.79 2.22 8.88
C LEU A 45 -4.85 1.49 8.07
N VAL A 46 -5.47 0.45 8.62
CA VAL A 46 -6.59 -0.26 7.98
C VAL A 46 -7.76 0.68 7.73
N ALA A 47 -8.14 1.49 8.72
CA ALA A 47 -9.21 2.47 8.56
C ALA A 47 -8.89 3.50 7.47
N PHE A 48 -7.65 4.01 7.45
CA PHE A 48 -7.18 4.97 6.46
C PHE A 48 -7.20 4.37 5.04
N VAL A 49 -6.64 3.18 4.84
CA VAL A 49 -6.68 2.49 3.53
C VAL A 49 -8.12 2.20 3.10
N GLY A 50 -9.01 1.88 4.05
CA GLY A 50 -10.44 1.69 3.78
C GLY A 50 -11.17 2.97 3.31
N THR A 51 -10.59 4.16 3.51
CA THR A 51 -11.14 5.41 2.96
C THR A 51 -10.76 5.64 1.50
N PHE A 52 -9.75 4.94 0.99
CA PHE A 52 -9.41 5.06 -0.41
C PHE A 52 -10.53 4.50 -1.27
N PRO A 53 -10.84 5.16 -2.41
CA PRO A 53 -11.73 4.55 -3.38
C PRO A 53 -11.15 3.19 -3.74
N ALA A 54 -12.03 2.21 -4.00
CA ALA A 54 -11.56 0.95 -4.56
C ALA A 54 -10.69 1.28 -5.77
N ASN A 55 -9.54 0.59 -5.93
CA ASN A 55 -8.73 0.72 -7.13
C ASN A 55 -9.51 0.04 -8.26
N LEU A 56 -10.49 0.77 -8.77
CA LEU A 56 -11.35 0.37 -9.86
C LEU A 56 -10.48 0.36 -11.10
N LEU A 57 -10.29 -0.82 -11.68
CA LEU A 57 -9.58 -0.89 -12.94
C LEU A 57 -10.48 -0.27 -14.00
N GLU A 58 -10.04 0.84 -14.59
CA GLU A 58 -10.73 1.54 -15.67
C GLU A 58 -9.98 1.34 -16.99
N ASP A 59 -10.71 1.31 -18.09
CA ASP A 59 -10.11 1.34 -19.43
C ASP A 59 -9.59 2.76 -19.78
N SER A 60 -9.04 2.92 -20.98
CA SER A 60 -8.53 4.21 -21.46
C SER A 60 -9.59 5.30 -21.63
N GLU A 61 -10.88 4.94 -21.60
CA GLU A 61 -12.03 5.84 -21.70
C GLU A 61 -12.66 6.15 -20.33
N GLY A 62 -12.13 5.55 -19.25
CA GLY A 62 -12.63 5.73 -17.88
C GLY A 62 -13.79 4.81 -17.53
N ASN A 63 -14.07 3.77 -18.31
CA ASN A 63 -15.13 2.81 -18.00
C ASN A 63 -14.60 1.70 -17.04
N PRO A 64 -15.41 1.28 -16.05
CA PRO A 64 -15.14 0.10 -15.23
C PRO A 64 -14.81 -1.15 -16.04
N LEU A 65 -13.62 -1.74 -15.84
CA LEU A 65 -13.33 -3.09 -16.33
C LEU A 65 -14.12 -4.10 -15.51
N LEU A 66 -14.91 -4.94 -16.17
CA LEU A 66 -15.71 -5.98 -15.52
C LEU A 66 -15.00 -7.34 -15.61
N ASP A 67 -15.24 -8.20 -14.61
CA ASP A 67 -14.88 -9.61 -14.63
C ASP A 67 -15.88 -10.43 -15.45
N ASP A 68 -15.63 -11.74 -15.58
CA ASP A 68 -16.50 -12.64 -16.35
C ASP A 68 -17.92 -12.76 -15.76
N ASN A 69 -18.13 -12.30 -14.53
CA ASN A 69 -19.42 -12.26 -13.85
C ASN A 69 -20.10 -10.88 -13.95
N GLY A 70 -19.50 -9.92 -14.65
CA GLY A 70 -20.00 -8.55 -14.79
C GLY A 70 -19.78 -7.68 -13.54
N LEU A 71 -18.95 -8.11 -12.59
CA LEU A 71 -18.56 -7.32 -11.43
C LEU A 71 -17.33 -6.48 -11.75
N GLN A 72 -17.26 -5.28 -11.19
CA GLN A 72 -16.13 -4.39 -11.40
C GLN A 72 -14.83 -5.01 -10.86
N LYS A 73 -13.82 -5.11 -11.73
CA LYS A 73 -12.49 -5.58 -11.36
C LYS A 73 -11.83 -4.54 -10.47
N THR A 74 -11.32 -5.02 -9.35
CA THR A 74 -10.44 -4.28 -8.46
C THR A 74 -9.02 -4.79 -8.62
N SER A 75 -8.02 -3.89 -8.59
CA SER A 75 -6.60 -4.28 -8.61
C SER A 75 -6.16 -5.03 -7.35
#